data_AF-A0A5K0XRE9-F1
#
_entry.id   AF-A0A5K0XRE9-F1
#
_cell.length_a   1.000
_cell.length_b   1.000
_cell.length_c   1.000
_cell.angle_alpha   90.00
_cell.angle_beta   90.00
_cell.angle_gamma   90.00
#
_symmetry.space_group_name_H-M   'P 1'
#
loop_
_entity.id
_entity.type
_entity.pdbx_description
1 polymer ?
#
loop_
_entity_poly.entity_id
_entity_poly.type
_entity_poly.pdbx_seq_one_letter_code
_entity_poly.pdbx_strand_id
1 'polypeptide(L)' 'VICKPGTVKTYKKFEAEIYVLTKDEGGRHTAFFSNYRPQFYMRTADVTGKVELPENVKMVMPGDNVTAIFELISPVPLEP' A
#
# COMPACT_ATOMS: atom_id res chain seq x y z
N VAL A 1 -0.22 13.30 -13.08
CA VAL A 1 -0.26 14.66 -12.46
C VAL A 1 0.47 15.64 -13.36
N ILE A 2 0.08 16.91 -13.36
CA ILE A 2 0.87 17.97 -14.03
C ILE A 2 1.87 18.48 -13.01
N CYS A 3 3.16 18.54 -13.38
CA CYS A 3 4.24 19.01 -12.51
C CYS A 3 5.31 19.73 -13.34
N LYS A 4 6.18 20.48 -12.66
CA LYS A 4 7.33 21.13 -13.30
C LYS A 4 8.29 20.03 -13.84
N PRO A 5 8.86 20.20 -15.05
CA PRO A 5 9.80 19.22 -15.58
C PRO A 5 10.94 18.90 -14.60
N GLY A 6 11.16 17.61 -14.37
CA GLY A 6 12.23 17.10 -13.51
C GLY A 6 11.96 17.09 -12.01
N THR A 7 10.79 17.57 -11.54
CA THR A 7 10.53 17.66 -10.09
C THR A 7 9.88 16.42 -9.48
N VAL A 8 9.11 15.65 -10.26
CA VAL A 8 8.42 14.45 -9.76
C VAL A 8 8.85 13.24 -10.58
N LYS A 9 9.17 12.14 -9.90
CA LYS A 9 9.46 10.84 -10.49
C LYS A 9 8.32 9.87 -10.20
N THR A 10 8.23 8.83 -11.01
CA THR A 10 7.27 7.75 -10.80
C THR A 10 7.96 6.51 -10.27
N TYR A 11 7.27 5.80 -9.38
CA TYR A 11 7.76 4.59 -8.74
C TYR A 11 6.67 3.52 -8.77
N LYS A 12 7.10 2.27 -8.78
CA LYS A 12 6.21 1.09 -8.66
C LYS A 12 6.35 0.40 -7.32
N LYS A 13 7.57 0.37 -6.78
CA LYS A 13 7.93 -0.34 -5.56
C LYS A 13 8.37 0.67 -4.51
N PHE A 14 7.79 0.61 -3.33
CA PHE A 14 8.11 1.49 -2.20
C PHE A 14 7.85 0.76 -0.88
N GLU A 15 8.52 1.22 0.18
CA GLU A 15 8.25 0.79 1.55
C GLU A 15 7.36 1.85 2.22
N ALA A 16 6.37 1.41 2.99
CA ALA A 16 5.50 2.30 3.74
C ALA A 16 5.00 1.63 5.01
N GLU A 17 4.62 2.45 5.99
CA GLU A 17 3.86 2.01 7.16
C GLU A 17 2.37 2.21 6.90
N ILE A 18 1.58 1.18 7.19
CA ILE A 18 0.12 1.21 7.05
C ILE A 18 -0.55 0.87 8.37
N TYR A 19 -1.70 1.51 8.60
CA TYR A 19 -2.68 1.11 9.60
C TYR A 19 -3.81 0.34 8.92
N VAL A 20 -4.15 -0.83 9.46
CA VAL A 20 -5.26 -1.64 8.95
C VAL A 20 -6.50 -1.33 9.76
N LEU A 21 -7.51 -0.75 9.12
CA LEU A 21 -8.77 -0.41 9.80
C LEU A 21 -9.40 -1.65 10.46
N THR A 22 -9.86 -1.45 11.69
CA THR A 22 -10.65 -2.42 12.46
C THR A 22 -12.03 -2.64 11.84
N LYS A 23 -12.73 -3.68 12.28
CA LYS A 23 -14.11 -3.93 11.88
C LYS A 23 -15.04 -2.76 12.23
N ASP A 24 -14.86 -2.14 13.39
CA ASP A 24 -15.73 -1.06 13.87
C ASP A 24 -15.51 0.25 13.09
N GLU A 25 -14.34 0.40 12.47
CA GLU A 25 -14.02 1.47 11.53
C GLU A 25 -14.50 1.17 10.09
N GLY A 26 -15.24 0.07 9.88
CA GLY A 26 -15.70 -0.37 8.56
C GLY A 26 -14.62 -1.06 7.72
N GLY A 27 -13.52 -1.48 8.36
CA GLY A 27 -12.42 -2.20 7.74
C GLY A 27 -12.71 -3.69 7.52
N ARG A 28 -11.65 -4.49 7.52
CA ARG A 28 -11.75 -5.93 7.27
C ARG A 28 -12.24 -6.67 8.52
N HIS A 29 -12.96 -7.77 8.31
CA HIS A 29 -13.32 -8.72 9.38
C HIS A 29 -12.21 -9.74 9.66
N THR A 30 -11.38 -10.04 8.66
CA THR A 30 -10.38 -11.10 8.70
C THR A 30 -9.01 -10.57 8.30
N ALA A 31 -7.99 -11.28 8.77
CA ALA A 31 -6.60 -11.01 8.43
C ALA A 31 -6.34 -11.02 6.92
N PHE A 32 -5.19 -10.47 6.53
CA PHE A 32 -4.60 -10.72 5.22
C PHE A 32 -3.15 -11.20 5.35
N PHE A 33 -2.66 -11.79 4.26
CA PHE A 33 -1.33 -12.39 4.18
C PHE A 33 -0.49 -11.67 3.12
N SER A 34 0.80 -12.00 3.06
CA SER A 34 1.67 -11.54 1.98
C SER A 34 1.13 -11.96 0.61
N ASN A 35 1.41 -11.17 -0.43
CA ASN A 35 0.78 -11.22 -1.76
C ASN A 35 -0.71 -10.84 -1.80
N TYR A 36 -1.27 -10.25 -0.74
CA TYR A 36 -2.57 -9.61 -0.82
C TYR A 36 -2.56 -8.50 -1.89
N ARG A 37 -3.59 -8.46 -2.75
CA ARG A 37 -3.67 -7.55 -3.91
C ARG A 37 -4.83 -6.55 -3.85
N PRO A 38 -4.77 -5.53 -2.98
CA PRO A 38 -5.80 -4.49 -2.92
C PRO A 38 -5.62 -3.43 -4.03
N GLN A 39 -6.61 -2.55 -4.15
CA GLN A 39 -6.46 -1.28 -4.85
C GLN A 39 -5.89 -0.24 -3.90
N PHE A 40 -4.92 0.54 -4.40
CA PHE A 40 -4.30 1.64 -3.69
C PHE A 40 -4.82 2.95 -4.28
N TYR A 41 -5.43 3.77 -3.43
CA TYR A 41 -5.86 5.12 -3.79
C TYR A 41 -4.68 6.09 -3.65
N MET A 42 -4.19 6.57 -4.80
CA MET A 42 -3.03 7.45 -4.91
C MET A 42 -3.48 8.81 -5.42
N ARG A 43 -3.81 9.73 -4.50
CA ARG A 43 -4.39 11.06 -4.76
C ARG A 43 -5.73 11.01 -5.51
N THR A 44 -5.72 10.75 -6.81
CA THR A 44 -6.92 10.67 -7.66
C THR A 44 -6.93 9.42 -8.54
N ALA A 45 -5.97 8.51 -8.34
CA ALA A 45 -5.82 7.31 -9.15
C ALA A 45 -5.98 6.06 -8.29
N ASP A 46 -6.79 5.12 -8.76
CA ASP A 46 -6.87 3.78 -8.20
C ASP A 46 -5.91 2.87 -8.96
N VAL A 47 -4.95 2.28 -8.26
CA VAL A 47 -3.97 1.37 -8.85
C VAL A 47 -3.86 0.12 -8.01
N THR A 48 -4.10 -1.05 -8.62
CA THR A 48 -3.89 -2.33 -7.93
C THR A 48 -2.41 -2.53 -7.63
N GLY A 49 -2.10 -3.12 -6.49
CA GLY A 49 -0.74 -3.52 -6.14
C GLY A 49 -0.74 -4.78 -5.29
N LYS A 50 0.44 -5.29 -4.95
CA LYS A 50 0.62 -6.38 -3.99
C LYS A 50 1.34 -5.87 -2.74
N VAL A 51 1.03 -6.48 -1.60
CA VAL A 51 1.71 -6.24 -0.32
C VAL A 51 2.70 -7.39 -0.06
N GLU A 52 3.96 -7.05 0.13
CA GLU A 52 5.03 -7.95 0.56
C GLU A 52 5.30 -7.69 2.05
N LEU A 53 4.77 -8.57 2.91
CA LEU A 53 4.99 -8.50 4.35
C LEU A 53 6.44 -8.90 4.71
N PRO A 54 7.01 -8.35 5.80
CA PRO A 54 8.29 -8.80 6.34
C PRO A 54 8.29 -10.30 6.66
N GLU A 55 9.45 -10.96 6.58
CA GLU A 55 9.57 -12.42 6.78
C GLU A 55 9.08 -12.89 8.16
N ASN A 56 9.17 -12.05 9.18
CA ASN A 56 8.71 -12.32 10.53
C ASN A 56 7.19 -12.10 10.72
N VAL A 57 6.50 -11.51 9.74
CA VAL A 57 5.06 -11.19 9.80
C VAL A 57 4.29 -12.13 8.88
N LYS A 58 3.67 -13.15 9.47
CA LYS A 58 2.88 -14.14 8.71
C LYS A 58 1.56 -13.58 8.19
N MET A 59 0.91 -12.74 8.99
CA MET A 59 -0.40 -12.16 8.70
C MET A 59 -0.56 -10.85 9.45
N VAL A 60 -1.49 -10.01 8.97
CA VAL A 60 -1.83 -8.72 9.57
C VAL A 60 -3.29 -8.72 9.95
N MET A 61 -3.60 -8.40 11.20
CA MET A 61 -4.96 -8.34 11.73
C MET A 61 -5.56 -6.93 11.56
N PRO A 62 -6.89 -6.82 11.47
CA PRO A 62 -7.55 -5.52 11.60
C PRO A 62 -7.18 -4.85 12.93
N GLY A 63 -6.73 -3.61 12.88
CA GLY A 63 -6.21 -2.82 14.00
C GLY A 63 -4.68 -2.77 14.11
N ASP A 64 -3.95 -3.56 13.33
CA ASP A 64 -2.49 -3.57 13.36
C ASP A 64 -1.88 -2.43 12.54
N ASN A 65 -0.70 -1.97 12.99
CA ASN A 65 0.24 -1.20 12.17
C ASN A 65 1.34 -2.12 11.63
N VAL A 66 1.69 -1.96 10.35
CA VAL A 66 2.76 -2.75 9.74
C VAL A 66 3.55 -1.90 8.74
N THR A 67 4.88 -2.00 8.82
CA THR A 67 5.78 -1.54 7.75
C THR A 67 5.98 -2.68 6.76
N ALA A 68 5.68 -2.44 5.49
CA ALA A 68 5.73 -3.45 4.44
C ALA A 68 6.17 -2.83 3.11
N ILE A 69 6.54 -3.71 2.17
CA ILE A 69 6.88 -3.33 0.82
C ILE A 69 5.64 -3.45 -0.06
N PHE A 70 5.38 -2.43 -0.88
CA PHE A 70 4.24 -2.38 -1.79
C PHE A 70 4.74 -2.30 -3.23
N GLU A 71 4.13 -3.09 -4.11
CA GLU A 71 4.45 -3.08 -5.55
C GLU A 71 3.18 -2.91 -6.39
N LEU A 72 3.08 -1.77 -7.05
CA LEU A 72 1.96 -1.40 -7.91
C LEU A 72 2.12 -1.97 -9.33
N ILE A 73 1.00 -2.30 -9.98
CA ILE A 73 1.02 -2.80 -11.37
C ILE A 73 1.51 -1.75 -12.37
N SER A 74 1.28 -0.47 -12.06
CA SER A 74 1.62 0.68 -12.89
C SER A 74 2.40 1.71 -12.08
N PRO A 75 3.37 2.42 -12.70
CA PRO A 75 4.15 3.42 -11.98
C PRO A 75 3.28 4.62 -11.66
N VAL A 76 3.35 5.12 -10.42
CA VAL A 76 2.61 6.31 -9.99
C VAL A 76 3.58 7.38 -9.46
N PRO A 77 3.22 8.67 -9.53
CA PRO A 77 4.03 9.74 -8.96
C PRO A 77 4.08 9.60 -7.43
N LEU A 78 5.27 9.34 -6.88
CA LEU A 78 5.51 9.15 -5.45
C LEU A 78 6.72 9.96 -4.99
N GLU A 79 6.67 10.41 -3.74
CA GLU A 79 7.71 11.17 -3.05
C GLU A 79 7.91 10.53 -1.66
N PRO A 80 9.12 10.59 -1.06
CA PRO A 80 9.39 10.06 0.28
C PRO A 80 8.65 10.79 1.40
#